data_AF-A0AAN7RAU9-F1
#
_entry.id   AF-A0AAN7RAU9-F1
#
_cell.length_a   1.000
_cell.length_b   1.000
_cell.length_c   1.000
_cell.angle_alpha   90.00
_cell.angle_beta   90.00
_cell.angle_gamma   90.00
#
_symmetry.space_group_name_H-M   'P 1'
#
loop_
_entity.id
_entity.type
_entity.pdbx_description
1 polymer ?
#
loop_
_entity_poly.entity_id
_entity_poly.type
_entity_poly.pdbx_seq_one_letter_code
_entity_poly.pdbx_strand_id
1 'polypeptide(L)'
;MNSHTVIYVLKGNAKQNFVVIKKAGSEGFEWVAFRTSDDAMKNNLSGRLSMILWLPEDVLVNSYGISSDDVRKLKYNRQELTVFSPASRSARELRKDNAAN
;
A
#
# COMPACT_ATOMS: atom_id res chain seq x y z
N MET A 1 6.46 19.95 -16.67
CA MET A 1 7.94 19.99 -16.54
C MET A 1 8.22 20.50 -15.14
N ASN A 2 9.01 19.74 -14.38
CA ASN A 2 9.51 19.99 -13.01
C ASN A 2 8.70 19.36 -11.86
N SER A 3 9.10 18.14 -11.49
CA SER A 3 8.98 17.64 -10.12
C SER A 3 10.16 16.70 -9.85
N HIS A 4 11.28 17.27 -9.40
CA HIS A 4 12.44 16.51 -8.93
C HIS A 4 12.17 16.03 -7.51
N THR A 5 12.08 14.72 -7.31
CA THR A 5 12.21 14.12 -5.97
C THR A 5 13.33 13.11 -6.00
N VAL A 6 14.52 13.56 -5.60
CA VAL A 6 15.66 12.69 -5.29
C VAL A 6 15.49 12.26 -3.84
N ILE A 7 15.05 11.01 -3.61
CA ILE A 7 15.13 10.43 -2.27
C ILE A 7 16.58 10.05 -2.02
N TYR A 8 17.30 10.89 -1.29
CA TYR A 8 18.58 10.52 -0.71
C TYR A 8 18.33 9.49 0.40
N VAL A 9 18.53 8.21 0.10
CA VAL A 9 18.83 7.25 1.16
C VAL A 9 20.30 7.45 1.49
N LEU A 10 20.54 8.36 2.44
CA LEU A 10 21.87 8.72 2.90
C LEU A 10 22.63 7.48 3.37
N LYS A 11 23.94 7.48 3.06
CA LYS A 11 24.95 6.61 3.67
C LYS A 11 24.83 6.70 5.20
N GLY A 12 24.11 5.76 5.80
CA GLY A 12 23.85 5.71 7.24
C GLY A 12 22.50 5.11 7.57
N ASN A 13 22.46 3.77 7.67
CA ASN A 13 21.35 2.98 8.22
C ASN A 13 19.93 3.53 7.93
N ALA A 14 19.45 3.44 6.69
CA ALA A 14 18.01 3.23 6.53
C ALA A 14 17.69 1.99 7.36
N LYS A 15 17.11 2.20 8.54
CA LYS A 15 16.96 1.15 9.53
C LYS A 15 16.14 0.04 8.89
N GLN A 16 16.67 -1.17 8.96
CA GLN A 16 15.94 -2.35 8.55
C GLN A 16 14.62 -2.41 9.35
N ASN A 17 13.54 -2.88 8.73
CA ASN A 17 12.21 -3.10 9.33
C ASN A 17 11.33 -1.86 9.54
N PHE A 18 11.45 -0.82 8.70
CA PHE A 18 10.51 0.31 8.69
C PHE A 18 9.42 0.16 7.62
N VAL A 19 8.20 0.60 7.94
CA VAL A 19 7.07 0.63 7.01
C VAL A 19 7.09 1.96 6.24
N VAL A 20 6.92 1.87 4.92
CA VAL A 20 6.86 3.03 4.02
C VAL A 20 5.65 2.91 3.10
N ILE A 21 4.90 4.00 2.94
CA ILE A 21 3.81 4.13 1.98
C ILE A 21 4.20 5.20 0.95
N LYS A 22 3.96 4.93 -0.33
CA LYS A 22 4.21 5.87 -1.42
C LYS A 22 2.93 6.08 -2.20
N LYS A 23 2.58 7.34 -2.45
CA LYS A 23 1.42 7.74 -3.25
C LYS A 23 1.87 8.79 -4.25
N ALA A 24 1.56 8.57 -5.52
CA ALA A 24 1.81 9.55 -6.55
C ALA A 24 0.96 10.81 -6.35
N GLY A 25 1.55 11.98 -6.64
CA GLY A 25 0.83 13.25 -6.73
C GLY A 25 0.02 13.35 -8.03
N SER A 26 -0.60 14.51 -8.26
CA SER A 26 -1.33 14.81 -9.51
C SER A 26 -0.43 14.77 -10.75
N GLU A 27 0.86 15.07 -10.59
CA GLU A 27 1.85 15.08 -11.67
C GLU A 27 2.61 13.76 -11.83
N GLY A 28 2.18 12.71 -11.12
CA GLY A 28 2.89 11.43 -11.08
C GLY A 28 3.95 11.37 -9.97
N PHE A 29 4.78 10.34 -10.02
CA PHE A 29 5.86 10.09 -9.06
C PHE A 29 6.88 9.13 -9.65
N GLU A 30 8.14 9.54 -9.64
CA GLU A 30 9.29 8.73 -10.03
C GLU A 30 10.29 8.72 -8.87
N TRP A 31 10.99 7.59 -8.68
CA TRP A 31 11.99 7.46 -7.63
C TRP A 31 13.06 6.44 -8.00
N VAL A 32 14.27 6.69 -7.52
CA VAL A 32 15.38 5.74 -7.51
C VAL A 32 15.63 5.33 -6.06
N ALA A 33 16.02 4.07 -5.83
CA ALA A 33 16.53 3.68 -4.53
C ALA A 33 17.71 2.73 -4.63
N PHE A 34 18.65 2.98 -3.71
CA PHE A 34 19.78 2.13 -3.43
C PHE A 34 19.43 1.26 -2.22
N ARG A 35 19.67 -0.05 -2.35
CA ARG A 35 19.52 -1.02 -1.27
C ARG A 35 20.92 -1.48 -0.87
N THR A 36 21.13 -1.70 0.42
CA THR A 36 22.46 -2.03 0.98
C THR A 36 22.69 -3.54 1.11
N SER A 37 21.86 -4.37 0.48
CA SER A 37 21.95 -5.83 0.44
C SER A 37 21.48 -6.31 -0.92
N ASP A 38 22.17 -7.31 -1.46
CA ASP A 38 21.89 -7.90 -2.77
C ASP A 38 20.55 -8.66 -2.76
N ASP A 39 20.19 -9.27 -1.63
CA ASP A 39 18.92 -9.98 -1.41
C ASP A 39 17.91 -9.13 -0.62
N ALA A 40 17.86 -7.83 -0.92
CA ALA A 40 16.97 -6.93 -0.19
C ALA A 40 15.50 -7.21 -0.53
N MET A 41 14.86 -8.10 0.24
CA MET A 41 13.44 -8.40 0.16
C MET A 41 12.59 -7.30 0.82
N LYS A 42 11.36 -7.16 0.35
CA LYS A 42 10.33 -6.33 0.99
C LYS A 42 9.11 -7.18 1.25
N ASN A 43 8.50 -6.97 2.40
CA ASN A 43 7.24 -7.59 2.75
C ASN A 43 6.12 -6.59 2.51
N ASN A 44 5.13 -6.98 1.70
CA ASN A 44 3.96 -6.15 1.47
C ASN A 44 2.98 -6.30 2.64
N LEU A 45 2.29 -5.20 2.98
CA LEU A 45 1.20 -5.20 3.97
C LEU A 45 -0.18 -5.09 3.32
N SER A 46 -0.26 -4.99 2.00
CA SER A 46 -1.51 -4.97 1.25
C SER A 46 -1.33 -5.62 -0.12
N GLY A 47 -2.43 -5.99 -0.77
CA GLY A 47 -2.41 -6.72 -2.03
C GLY A 47 -2.21 -8.22 -1.87
N ARG A 48 -2.11 -8.94 -3.00
CA ARG A 48 -2.03 -10.42 -3.02
C ARG A 48 -0.74 -11.00 -2.46
N LEU A 49 0.29 -10.17 -2.32
CA LEU A 49 1.57 -10.55 -1.72
C LEU A 49 1.68 -10.09 -0.25
N SER A 50 0.56 -9.68 0.37
CA SER A 50 0.56 -9.19 1.74
C SER A 50 0.87 -10.29 2.75
N MET A 51 1.74 -10.00 3.72
CA MET A 51 1.96 -10.86 4.88
C MET A 51 0.69 -11.07 5.72
N ILE A 52 -0.26 -10.12 5.68
CA ILE A 52 -1.52 -10.18 6.45
C ILE A 52 -2.38 -11.38 6.02
N LEU A 53 -2.27 -11.82 4.77
CA LEU A 53 -3.00 -12.99 4.26
C LEU A 53 -2.65 -14.27 5.04
N TRP A 54 -1.40 -14.38 5.49
CA TRP A 54 -0.83 -15.52 6.18
C TRP A 54 -1.17 -15.56 7.68
N LEU A 55 -1.64 -14.45 8.24
CA LEU A 55 -2.05 -14.42 9.64
C LEU A 55 -3.39 -15.15 9.80
N PRO A 56 -3.53 -16.07 10.77
CA PRO A 56 -4.82 -16.68 11.09
C PRO A 56 -5.89 -15.62 11.40
N GLU A 57 -7.14 -15.91 11.08
CA GLU A 57 -8.25 -14.97 11.30
C GLU A 57 -8.38 -14.58 12.77
N ASP A 58 -8.33 -15.54 13.70
CA ASP A 58 -8.44 -15.29 15.13
C ASP A 58 -7.33 -14.38 15.66
N VAL A 59 -6.11 -14.46 15.10
CA VAL A 59 -5.02 -13.56 15.46
C VAL A 59 -5.38 -12.13 15.07
N LEU A 60 -5.98 -11.93 13.90
CA LEU A 60 -6.38 -10.61 13.43
C LEU A 60 -7.56 -10.05 14.23
N VAL A 61 -8.58 -10.87 14.51
CA VAL A 61 -9.73 -10.48 15.34
C VAL A 61 -9.25 -9.99 16.71
N ASN A 62 -8.43 -10.79 17.39
CA ASN A 62 -8.00 -10.48 18.76
C ASN A 62 -6.95 -9.35 18.82
N SER A 63 -6.03 -9.27 17.85
CA SER A 63 -4.97 -8.26 17.86
C SER A 63 -5.47 -6.88 17.44
N TYR A 64 -6.44 -6.81 16.51
CA TYR A 64 -6.96 -5.55 15.98
C TYR A 64 -8.34 -5.18 16.53
N GLY A 65 -9.01 -6.08 17.26
CA GLY A 65 -10.36 -5.84 17.80
C GLY A 65 -11.43 -5.67 16.71
N ILE A 66 -11.28 -6.37 15.58
CA ILE A 66 -12.15 -6.24 14.41
C ILE A 66 -13.02 -7.48 14.20
N SER A 67 -14.16 -7.30 13.51
CA SER A 67 -15.06 -8.40 13.16
C SER A 67 -14.43 -9.32 12.11
N SER A 68 -14.91 -10.57 12.03
CA SER A 68 -14.55 -11.52 10.95
C SER A 68 -14.78 -10.95 9.55
N ASP A 69 -15.88 -10.21 9.35
CA ASP A 69 -16.16 -9.54 8.07
C ASP A 69 -15.12 -8.48 7.74
N ASP A 70 -14.65 -7.74 8.75
CA ASP A 70 -13.60 -6.74 8.57
C ASP A 70 -12.23 -7.39 8.38
N VAL A 71 -11.95 -8.57 8.96
CA VAL A 71 -10.77 -9.38 8.61
C VAL A 71 -10.81 -9.77 7.13
N ARG A 72 -11.97 -10.22 6.63
CA ARG A 72 -12.12 -10.58 5.21
C ARG A 72 -11.85 -9.37 4.31
N LYS A 73 -12.37 -8.19 4.65
CA LYS A 73 -12.07 -6.93 3.93
C LYS A 73 -10.59 -6.59 4.03
N LEU A 74 -9.98 -6.68 5.21
CA LEU A 74 -8.55 -6.41 5.42
C LEU A 74 -7.66 -7.29 4.54
N LYS A 75 -7.98 -8.60 4.44
CA LYS A 75 -7.24 -9.55 3.62
C LYS A 75 -7.46 -9.33 2.11
N TYR A 76 -8.70 -9.10 1.68
CA TYR A 76 -9.06 -9.30 0.27
C TYR A 76 -9.57 -8.05 -0.47
N ASN A 77 -9.65 -6.88 0.16
CA ASN A 77 -10.13 -5.66 -0.50
C ASN A 77 -9.15 -5.07 -1.55
N ARG A 78 -7.92 -5.61 -1.62
CA ARG A 78 -6.93 -5.26 -2.64
C ARG A 78 -6.35 -6.52 -3.25
N GLN A 79 -6.38 -6.60 -4.58
CA GLN A 79 -5.95 -7.78 -5.33
C GLN A 79 -4.73 -7.49 -6.22
N GLU A 80 -4.24 -6.25 -6.22
CA GLU A 80 -3.01 -5.89 -6.92
C GLU A 80 -1.77 -6.50 -6.22
N LEU A 81 -0.65 -6.64 -6.94
CA LEU A 81 0.57 -7.28 -6.43
C LEU A 81 1.43 -6.31 -5.59
N THR A 82 1.79 -5.16 -6.15
CA THR A 82 2.72 -4.19 -5.54
C THR A 82 2.36 -2.73 -5.86
N VAL A 83 1.89 -2.45 -7.08
CA VAL A 83 1.40 -1.12 -7.50
C VAL A 83 -0.11 -1.15 -7.46
N PHE A 84 -0.71 -0.24 -6.69
CA PHE A 84 -2.14 -0.17 -6.51
C PHE A 84 -2.78 0.78 -7.50
N SER A 85 -3.92 0.37 -8.05
CA SER A 85 -4.78 1.29 -8.77
C SER A 85 -5.20 2.41 -7.82
N PRO A 86 -5.22 3.69 -8.26
CA PRO A 86 -5.87 4.73 -7.48
C PRO A 86 -7.30 4.23 -7.22
N ALA A 87 -7.71 4.21 -5.94
CA ALA A 87 -9.09 3.83 -5.61
C ALA A 87 -10.02 4.60 -6.55
N SER A 88 -10.94 3.92 -7.22
CA SER A 88 -11.88 4.52 -8.15
C SER A 88 -12.82 5.47 -7.40
N ARG A 89 -12.32 6.63 -7.03
CA ARG A 89 -13.10 7.77 -6.56
C ARG A 89 -14.04 8.19 -7.67
N SER A 90 -13.56 8.11 -8.92
CA SER A 90 -14.32 8.27 -10.16
C SER A 90 -15.60 7.41 -10.21
N ALA A 91 -15.58 6.13 -9.83
CA ALA A 91 -16.80 5.31 -9.86
C ALA A 91 -17.82 5.65 -8.76
N ARG A 92 -17.41 6.37 -7.70
CA ARG A 92 -18.29 6.80 -6.59
C ARG A 92 -18.77 8.24 -6.78
N GLU A 93 -17.96 9.12 -7.37
CA GLU A 93 -18.35 10.46 -7.81
C GLU A 93 -19.29 10.38 -9.01
N LEU A 94 -18.96 9.65 -10.08
CA LEU A 94 -19.86 9.45 -11.23
C LEU A 94 -21.22 8.85 -10.84
N ARG A 95 -21.25 8.00 -9.79
CA ARG A 95 -22.50 7.46 -9.25
C ARG A 95 -23.30 8.45 -8.41
N LYS A 96 -22.63 9.38 -7.72
CA LYS A 96 -23.32 10.45 -6.99
C LYS A 96 -23.88 11.50 -7.95
N ASP A 97 -23.13 11.83 -8.99
CA ASP A 97 -23.53 12.81 -10.00
C ASP A 97 -24.72 12.29 -10.84
N ASN A 98 -24.72 10.99 -11.17
CA ASN A 98 -25.86 10.34 -11.85
C ASN A 98 -27.07 10.05 -10.95
N ALA A 99 -26.93 10.09 -9.62
CA ALA A 99 -28.05 9.93 -8.68
C ALA A 99 -28.66 11.27 -8.26
N ALA A 100 -28.01 12.39 -8.62
CA ALA A 100 -28.48 13.75 -8.41
C ALA A 100 -29.14 14.35 -9.66
N ASN A 101 -29.37 13.54 -10.70
CA ASN A 101 -30.00 13.92 -11.97
C ASN A 101 -31.19 13.02 -12.27
#